data_AF-A0A7V9N686-F1
#
_entry.id   AF-A0A7V9N686-F1
#
_cell.length_a   1.000
_cell.length_b   1.000
_cell.length_c   1.000
_cell.angle_alpha   90.00
_cell.angle_beta   90.00
_cell.angle_gamma   90.00
#
_symmetry.space_group_name_H-M   'P 1'
#
loop_
_entity.id
_entity.type
_entity.pdbx_description
1 polymer ?
#
loop_
_entity_poly.entity_id
_entity_poly.type
_entity_poly.pdbx_seq_one_letter_code
_entity_poly.pdbx_strand_id
1 'polypeptide(L)'
;MPMQLTPEAEALIEKKVQRGLYASPEAAIDAAVQLLDEHDRRLHRLREAIAEGEEGEALPWTPELMAQLTREAEEMQRRGETPDPDVCP
;
A
#
# COMPACT_ATOMS: atom_id res chain seq x y z
N MET A 1 -13.66 -25.27 3.56
CA MET A 1 -13.42 -26.36 2.57
C MET A 1 -11.94 -26.69 2.60
N PRO A 2 -11.52 -27.97 2.56
CA PRO A 2 -10.12 -28.31 2.37
C PRO A 2 -9.66 -27.83 0.99
N MET A 3 -8.59 -27.04 0.96
CA MET A 3 -7.94 -26.62 -0.29
C MET A 3 -6.67 -27.43 -0.45
N GLN A 4 -6.47 -28.01 -1.63
CA GLN A 4 -5.25 -28.74 -1.95
C GLN A 4 -4.22 -27.76 -2.51
N LEU A 5 -3.01 -27.81 -1.99
CA LEU A 5 -1.89 -27.04 -2.52
C LEU A 5 -1.30 -27.76 -3.74
N THR A 6 -0.63 -27.00 -4.60
CA THR A 6 0.18 -27.62 -5.65
C THR A 6 1.41 -28.29 -5.01
N PRO A 7 1.93 -29.39 -5.59
CA PRO A 7 3.13 -30.06 -5.06
C PRO A 7 4.34 -29.11 -4.93
N GLU A 8 4.43 -28.10 -5.79
CA GLU A 8 5.48 -27.08 -5.75
C GLU A 8 5.36 -26.16 -4.53
N ALA A 9 4.12 -25.75 -4.19
CA ALA A 9 3.86 -24.92 -3.02
C ALA A 9 4.12 -25.69 -1.72
N GLU A 10 3.73 -26.97 -1.65
CA GLU A 10 4.03 -27.86 -0.53
C GLU A 10 5.54 -27.98 -0.30
N ALA A 11 6.31 -28.29 -1.36
CA ALA A 11 7.76 -28.39 -1.28
C ALA A 11 8.43 -27.08 -0.83
N LEU A 12 7.91 -25.92 -1.26
CA LEU A 12 8.40 -24.61 -0.82
C LEU A 12 8.12 -24.35 0.66
N ILE A 13 6.93 -24.71 1.14
CA ILE A 13 6.54 -24.57 2.55
C ILE A 13 7.40 -25.49 3.42
N GLU A 14 7.53 -26.76 3.05
CA GLU A 14 8.39 -27.72 3.75
C GLU A 14 9.83 -27.22 3.86
N LYS A 15 10.40 -26.71 2.76
CA LYS A 15 11.75 -26.15 2.75
C LYS A 15 11.90 -24.97 3.69
N LYS A 16 10.87 -24.11 3.81
CA LYS A 16 10.90 -22.96 4.73
C LYS A 16 10.83 -23.40 6.20
N VAL A 17 10.01 -24.42 6.50
CA VAL A 17 9.91 -25.01 7.85
C VAL A 17 11.19 -25.74 8.24
N GLN A 18 11.76 -26.56 7.35
CA GLN A 18 13.03 -27.27 7.57
C GLN A 18 14.20 -26.31 7.84
N ARG A 19 14.16 -25.11 7.25
CA ARG A 19 15.13 -24.03 7.50
C ARG A 19 14.88 -23.28 8.81
N GLY A 20 13.81 -23.60 9.54
CA GLY A 20 13.44 -22.95 10.79
C GLY A 20 12.84 -21.54 10.61
N LEU A 21 12.44 -21.16 9.38
CA LEU A 21 11.84 -19.84 9.14
C LEU A 21 10.41 -19.75 9.69
N TYR A 22 9.73 -20.89 9.82
CA TYR A 22 8.39 -21.02 10.38
C TYR A 22 8.32 -22.25 11.27
N ALA A 23 7.54 -22.17 12.36
CA ALA A 23 7.39 -23.25 13.33
C ALA A 23 6.59 -24.45 12.77
N SER A 24 5.70 -24.22 11.82
CA SER A 24 4.89 -25.26 11.18
C SER A 24 4.47 -24.84 9.76
N PRO A 25 3.99 -25.78 8.92
CA PRO A 25 3.40 -25.47 7.62
C PRO A 25 2.23 -24.49 7.71
N GLU A 26 1.36 -24.64 8.72
CA GLU A 26 0.22 -23.75 8.96
C GLU A 26 0.67 -22.33 9.23
N ALA A 27 1.69 -22.14 10.08
CA ALA A 27 2.25 -20.81 10.34
C ALA A 27 2.82 -20.14 9.08
N ALA A 28 3.38 -20.92 8.16
CA ALA A 28 3.88 -20.41 6.88
C ALA A 28 2.73 -20.02 5.93
N ILE A 29 1.64 -20.79 5.93
CA ILE A 29 0.44 -20.50 5.14
C ILE A 29 -0.25 -19.24 5.66
N ASP A 30 -0.44 -19.12 6.97
CA ASP A 30 -1.07 -17.95 7.59
C ASP A 30 -0.28 -16.67 7.26
N ALA A 31 1.05 -16.72 7.37
CA ALA A 31 1.90 -15.60 6.99
C ALA A 31 1.79 -15.26 5.49
N ALA A 32 1.72 -16.27 4.63
CA ALA A 32 1.55 -16.05 3.18
C ALA A 32 0.20 -15.39 2.86
N VAL A 33 -0.88 -15.85 3.50
CA VAL A 33 -2.23 -15.28 3.32
C VAL A 33 -2.29 -13.85 3.85
N GLN A 34 -1.68 -13.56 5.00
CA GLN A 34 -1.60 -12.19 5.53
C GLN A 34 -0.87 -11.24 4.56
N LEU A 35 0.26 -11.68 3.98
CA LEU A 35 0.99 -10.89 3.00
C LEU A 35 0.19 -10.67 1.71
N LEU A 36 -0.59 -11.66 1.27
CA LEU A 36 -1.48 -11.51 0.11
C LEU A 36 -2.60 -10.50 0.41
N ASP A 37 -3.26 -10.60 1.56
CA ASP A 37 -4.32 -9.67 1.96
C ASP A 37 -3.80 -8.23 2.10
N GLU A 38 -2.62 -8.04 2.69
CA GLU A 38 -1.98 -6.72 2.78
C GLU A 38 -1.65 -6.15 1.40
N HIS A 39 -1.10 -6.98 0.51
CA HIS A 39 -0.80 -6.59 -0.86
C HIS A 39 -2.06 -6.17 -1.62
N ASP A 40 -3.12 -6.96 -1.54
CA ASP A 40 -4.40 -6.69 -2.21
C ASP A 40 -5.04 -5.40 -1.69
N ARG A 41 -5.02 -5.17 -0.36
CA ARG A 41 -5.48 -3.91 0.24
C ARG A 41 -4.68 -2.71 -0.24
N ARG A 42 -3.35 -2.84 -0.34
CA ARG A 42 -2.50 -1.75 -0.83
C ARG A 42 -2.76 -1.47 -2.30
N LEU A 43 -2.91 -2.51 -3.12
CA LEU A 43 -3.19 -2.38 -4.54
C LEU A 43 -4.58 -1.76 -4.78
N HIS A 44 -5.56 -2.15 -3.97
CA HIS A 44 -6.91 -1.57 -4.04
C HIS A 44 -6.87 -0.06 -3.73
N ARG A 45 -6.27 0.34 -2.60
CA ARG A 45 -6.09 1.76 -2.23
C ARG A 45 -5.37 2.56 -3.31
N LEU A 46 -4.33 2.00 -3.92
CA LEU A 46 -3.61 2.66 -5.00
C LEU A 46 -4.50 2.89 -6.23
N ARG A 47 -5.33 1.90 -6.59
CA ARG A 47 -6.27 2.03 -7.71
C ARG A 47 -7.35 3.07 -7.43
N GLU A 48 -7.85 3.12 -6.20
CA GLU A 48 -8.81 4.15 -5.78
C GLU A 48 -8.21 5.55 -5.86
N ALA A 49 -6.99 5.75 -5.34
CA ALA A 49 -6.30 7.04 -5.43
C ALA A 49 -6.00 7.48 -6.88
N ILE A 50 -5.68 6.52 -7.77
CA ILE A 50 -5.52 6.82 -9.21
C ILE A 50 -6.86 7.23 -9.82
N ALA A 51 -7.94 6.49 -9.53
CA ALA A 51 -9.26 6.80 -10.05
C ALA A 51 -9.74 8.18 -9.59
N GLU A 52 -9.54 8.51 -8.31
CA GLU A 52 -9.82 9.85 -7.77
C GLU A 52 -9.01 10.94 -8.50
N GLY A 53 -7.72 10.70 -8.77
CA GLY A 53 -6.89 11.65 -9.50
C GLY A 53 -7.21 11.80 -11.00
N GLU A 54 -7.95 10.85 -11.58
CA GLU A 54 -8.47 10.93 -12.95
C GLU A 54 -9.78 11.76 -13.01
N GLU A 55 -10.43 11.99 -11.87
CA GLU A 55 -11.61 12.84 -11.78
C GLU A 55 -11.21 14.33 -11.71
N GLY A 56 -11.78 15.15 -12.59
CA GLY A 56 -11.63 16.61 -12.56
C GLY A 56 -10.82 17.21 -13.71
N GLU A 57 -10.42 18.47 -13.55
CA GLU A 57 -9.65 19.21 -14.55
C GLU A 57 -8.17 19.27 -14.17
N ALA A 58 -7.32 18.78 -15.07
CA ALA A 58 -5.87 18.88 -14.89
C ALA A 58 -5.39 20.29 -15.24
N LEU A 59 -4.61 20.90 -14.34
CA LEU A 59 -3.89 22.14 -14.59
C LEU A 59 -2.48 21.84 -15.09
N PRO A 60 -1.96 22.59 -16.08
CA PRO A 60 -0.57 22.46 -16.49
C PRO A 60 0.38 22.73 -15.33
N TRP A 61 1.36 21.85 -15.17
CA TRP A 61 2.42 22.08 -14.20
C TRP A 61 3.32 23.22 -14.67
N THR A 62 3.40 24.31 -13.90
CA THR A 62 4.27 25.46 -14.16
C THR A 62 5.03 25.90 -12.89
N PRO A 63 6.21 26.52 -13.03
CA PRO A 63 6.94 27.09 -11.90
C PRO A 63 6.10 28.09 -11.08
N GLU A 64 5.29 28.91 -11.75
CA GLU A 64 4.44 29.93 -11.11
C GLU A 64 3.33 29.28 -10.27
N LEU A 65 2.70 28.22 -10.78
CA LEU A 65 1.70 27.44 -10.05
C LEU A 65 2.32 26.81 -8.80
N MET A 66 3.50 26.20 -8.93
CA MET A 66 4.20 25.60 -7.79
C MET A 66 4.61 26.64 -6.74
N ALA A 67 5.07 27.81 -7.18
CA ALA A 67 5.40 28.91 -6.28
C ALA A 67 4.16 29.43 -5.54
N GLN A 68 2.99 29.44 -6.18
CA GLN A 68 1.72 29.78 -5.53
C GLN A 68 1.33 28.74 -4.48
N LEU A 69 1.27 27.46 -4.85
CA LEU A 69 0.91 26.36 -3.93
C LEU A 69 1.82 26.32 -2.69
N THR A 70 3.12 26.58 -2.88
CA THR A 70 4.08 26.65 -1.77
C THR A 70 3.74 27.77 -0.79
N ARG A 71 3.42 28.98 -1.29
CA ARG A 71 3.05 30.12 -0.43
C ARG A 71 1.77 29.83 0.36
N GLU A 72 0.77 29.23 -0.29
CA GLU A 72 -0.50 28.86 0.35
C GLU A 72 -0.27 27.83 1.48
N ALA A 73 0.55 26.81 1.23
CA ALA A 73 0.90 25.81 2.23
C ALA A 73 1.61 26.43 3.45
N GLU A 74 2.54 27.38 3.24
CA GLU A 74 3.21 28.11 4.34
C GLU A 74 2.22 28.97 5.15
N GLU A 75 1.23 29.57 4.50
CA GLU A 75 0.17 30.31 5.18
C GLU A 75 -0.73 29.40 6.02
N MET A 76 -1.16 28.25 5.46
CA MET A 76 -1.93 27.24 6.20
C MET A 76 -1.17 26.74 7.43
N GLN A 77 0.13 26.47 7.28
CA GLN A 77 0.99 26.08 8.40
C GLN A 77 1.07 27.18 9.47
N ARG A 78 1.22 28.45 9.08
CA ARG A 78 1.21 29.58 10.03
C ARG A 78 -0.12 29.74 10.75
N ARG A 79 -1.24 29.37 10.12
CA ARG A 79 -2.57 29.34 10.73
C ARG A 79 -2.79 28.12 11.63
N GLY A 80 -1.87 27.15 11.62
CA GLY A 80 -1.96 25.93 12.43
C GLY A 80 -2.97 24.92 11.87
N GLU A 81 -3.23 24.95 10.56
CA GLU A 81 -4.08 23.96 9.91
C GLU A 81 -3.38 22.62 9.82
N THR A 82 -4.13 21.54 10.04
CA THR A 82 -3.62 20.17 9.89
C THR A 82 -3.67 19.78 8.42
N PRO A 83 -2.55 19.37 7.81
CA PRO A 83 -2.54 18.83 6.45
C PRO A 83 -3.43 17.59 6.34
N ASP A 84 -3.83 17.27 5.11
CA ASP A 84 -4.51 16.02 4.83
C ASP A 84 -3.65 14.81 5.29
N PRO A 85 -4.24 13.79 5.95
CA PRO A 85 -3.53 12.58 6.34
C PRO A 85 -2.79 11.87 5.19
N ASP A 86 -3.26 12.00 3.95
CA ASP A 86 -2.60 11.41 2.78
C ASP A 86 -1.28 12.12 2.42
N VAL A 87 -1.09 13.36 2.89
CA VAL A 87 0.14 14.15 2.71
C VAL A 87 1.13 13.91 3.87
N CYS A 88 0.63 13.76 5.10
CA CYS A 88 1.43 13.57 6.32
C CYS A 88 0.81 12.50 7.26
N PRO A 89 0.99 11.20 6.97
CA PRO A 89 0.46 10.10 7.78
C PRO A 89 1.23 9.83 9.07
#